data_AF-A0A8A3S347-F1
#
_entry.id   AF-A0A8A3S347-F1
#
_cell.length_a   1.000
_cell.length_b   1.000
_cell.length_c   1.000
_cell.angle_alpha   90.00
_cell.angle_beta   90.00
_cell.angle_gamma   90.00
#
_symmetry.space_group_name_H-M   'P 1'
#
loop_
_entity.id
_entity.type
_entity.pdbx_description
1 polymer ?
#
loop_
_entity_poly.entity_id
_entity_poly.type
_entity_poly.pdbx_seq_one_letter_code
_entity_poly.pdbx_strand_id
1 'polypeptide(L)'
;MNGYDPEEVIRALSEELVARAQVGGKDPEVPFEETTAFKQFAASTLAQNAGAVVQVDYDLLIDEIVAEIPHDLVPIGNVEAICPYCGVRLKNKPLKKKKCPKCRNEIQVTRRPADGLRVLVTDEQVEDLEIQAFVQAGEYEKQIWLLKERMKKIRESGERFWRCDAGIDGRFVPYEALCIHGKVVAVGSQEERETLTILSSPGCIGMPVRVQGNPKFDPTDEFYASQRYERVLEILQTLPKSRKDSEYAQKLRSILG
;
A
#
# COMPACT_ATOMS: atom_id res chain seq x y z
N MET A 1 -7.61 -23.63 27.01
CA MET A 1 -6.64 -22.66 26.45
C MET A 1 -5.76 -23.47 25.52
N ASN A 2 -6.07 -23.48 24.22
CA ASN A 2 -5.25 -24.20 23.26
C ASN A 2 -4.05 -23.32 22.93
N GLY A 3 -2.87 -23.73 23.38
CA GLY A 3 -1.61 -23.08 23.04
C GLY A 3 -1.38 -23.21 21.55
N TYR A 4 -1.36 -22.07 20.87
CA TYR A 4 -0.93 -21.95 19.49
C TYR A 4 0.58 -21.76 19.53
N ASP A 5 1.33 -22.74 19.00
CA ASP A 5 2.78 -22.66 18.89
C ASP A 5 3.14 -22.21 17.46
N PRO A 6 3.59 -20.96 17.26
CA PRO A 6 3.96 -20.44 15.95
C PRO A 6 5.09 -21.24 15.28
N GLU A 7 5.99 -21.85 16.07
CA GLU A 7 7.10 -22.64 15.52
C GLU A 7 6.60 -23.94 14.88
N GLU A 8 5.52 -24.51 15.40
CA GLU A 8 4.92 -25.72 14.83
C GLU A 8 4.27 -25.46 13.47
N VAL A 9 3.67 -24.26 13.29
CA VAL A 9 3.08 -23.82 12.02
C VAL A 9 4.16 -23.53 10.98
N ILE A 10 5.24 -22.83 11.38
CA ILE A 10 6.37 -22.53 10.49
C ILE A 10 7.05 -23.83 10.03
N ARG A 11 7.22 -24.80 10.93
CA ARG A 11 7.78 -26.12 10.59
C ARG A 11 6.87 -26.89 9.63
N ALA A 12 5.55 -26.92 9.88
CA ALA A 12 4.60 -27.60 9.00
C ALA A 12 4.56 -27.01 7.58
N LEU A 13 4.63 -25.67 7.46
CA LEU A 13 4.68 -25.00 6.16
C LEU A 13 6.00 -25.25 5.42
N SER A 14 7.12 -25.31 6.17
CA SER A 14 8.44 -25.63 5.61
C SER A 14 8.48 -27.07 5.07
N GLU A 15 7.90 -28.02 5.80
CA GLU A 15 7.80 -29.42 5.39
C GLU A 15 6.89 -29.60 4.15
N GLU A 16 5.78 -28.84 4.06
CA GLU A 16 4.88 -28.88 2.90
C GLU A 16 5.54 -28.27 1.64
N LEU A 17 6.32 -27.19 1.79
CA LEU A 17 7.11 -26.60 0.70
C LEU A 17 8.20 -27.56 0.19
N VAL A 18 8.90 -28.25 1.10
CA VAL A 18 9.90 -29.26 0.74
C VAL A 18 9.25 -30.47 0.06
N ALA A 19 8.08 -30.91 0.52
CA ALA A 19 7.33 -32.00 -0.10
C ALA A 19 6.87 -31.64 -1.52
N ARG A 20 6.43 -30.40 -1.76
CA ARG A 20 6.07 -29.90 -3.11
C ARG A 20 7.27 -29.82 -4.05
N ALA A 21 8.46 -29.49 -3.53
CA ALA A 21 9.69 -29.48 -4.31
C ALA A 21 10.15 -30.89 -4.75
N GLN A 22 9.73 -31.95 -4.06
CA GLN A 22 10.13 -33.34 -4.36
C GLN A 22 9.19 -34.07 -5.33
N VAL A 23 8.00 -33.54 -5.60
CA VAL A 23 7.01 -34.15 -6.51
C VAL A 23 7.05 -33.52 -7.92
N GLY A 24 7.82 -32.45 -8.12
CA GLY A 24 8.14 -31.89 -9.43
C GLY A 24 9.06 -32.84 -10.21
N GLY A 25 8.54 -33.42 -11.29
CA GLY A 25 9.26 -34.32 -12.16
C GLY A 25 10.55 -33.71 -12.72
N LYS A 26 11.46 -34.60 -13.12
CA LYS A 26 12.68 -34.29 -13.88
C LYS A 26 12.33 -33.53 -15.16
N ASP A 27 12.26 -32.22 -15.11
CA ASP A 27 12.50 -31.39 -16.27
C ASP A 27 14.00 -31.37 -16.54
N PRO A 28 14.43 -31.40 -17.82
CA PRO A 28 15.84 -31.39 -18.16
C PRO A 28 16.45 -30.09 -17.64
N GLU A 29 17.62 -30.19 -16.99
CA GLU A 29 18.48 -29.05 -16.71
C GLU A 29 18.77 -28.32 -18.02
N VAL A 30 18.00 -27.28 -18.33
CA VAL A 30 18.38 -26.30 -19.33
C VAL A 30 19.26 -25.31 -18.59
N PRO A 31 20.57 -25.25 -18.89
CA PRO A 31 21.41 -24.21 -18.32
C PRO A 31 20.82 -22.87 -18.76
N PHE A 32 20.45 -22.04 -17.78
CA PHE A 32 20.08 -20.65 -18.03
C PHE A 32 21.36 -19.92 -18.44
N GLU A 33 21.77 -20.12 -19.70
CA GLU A 33 22.73 -19.24 -20.34
C GLU A 33 22.07 -17.87 -20.41
N GLU A 34 22.52 -16.94 -19.56
CA GLU A 34 22.25 -15.52 -19.72
C GLU A 34 22.64 -15.14 -21.15
N THR A 35 21.64 -15.14 -22.04
CA THR A 35 21.90 -14.91 -23.45
C THR A 35 22.62 -13.58 -23.60
N THR A 36 23.69 -13.58 -24.39
CA THR A 36 24.49 -12.39 -24.68
C THR A 36 23.62 -11.22 -25.14
N ALA A 37 22.44 -11.51 -25.71
CA ALA A 37 21.41 -10.55 -26.08
C ALA A 37 20.80 -9.78 -24.89
N PHE A 38 20.55 -10.40 -23.73
CA PHE A 38 20.00 -9.71 -22.56
C PHE A 38 21.04 -8.79 -21.91
N LYS A 39 22.30 -9.25 -21.84
CA LYS A 39 23.44 -8.42 -21.40
C LYS A 39 23.69 -7.25 -22.35
N GLN A 40 23.58 -7.47 -23.65
CA GLN A 40 23.73 -6.41 -24.66
C GLN A 40 22.57 -5.41 -24.64
N PHE A 41 21.34 -5.85 -24.40
CA PHE A 41 20.17 -4.96 -24.26
C PHE A 41 20.26 -4.08 -23.01
N ALA A 42 20.63 -4.67 -21.86
CA ALA A 42 20.85 -3.91 -20.63
C ALA A 42 22.03 -2.93 -20.77
N ALA A 43 23.15 -3.36 -21.36
CA ALA A 43 24.32 -2.51 -21.59
C ALA A 43 24.06 -1.39 -22.62
N SER A 44 23.31 -1.66 -23.68
CA SER A 44 22.91 -0.68 -24.70
C SER A 44 22.00 0.41 -24.13
N THR A 45 21.04 0.03 -23.28
CA THR A 45 20.11 0.97 -22.64
C THR A 45 20.82 1.84 -21.59
N LEU A 46 21.82 1.29 -20.89
CA LEU A 46 22.69 2.04 -19.97
C LEU A 46 23.64 3.00 -20.71
N ALA A 47 24.12 2.63 -21.91
CA ALA A 47 25.06 3.45 -22.68
C ALA A 47 24.40 4.65 -23.38
N GLN A 48 23.15 4.53 -23.84
CA GLN A 48 22.46 5.62 -24.55
C GLN A 48 22.02 6.78 -23.65
N ASN A 49 21.93 6.58 -22.33
CA ASN A 49 21.53 7.60 -21.35
C ASN A 49 22.69 8.11 -20.49
N ALA A 50 23.94 7.75 -20.82
CA ALA A 50 25.11 8.06 -19.99
C ALA A 50 25.57 9.54 -20.00
N GLY A 51 24.90 10.43 -20.75
CA GLY A 51 25.40 11.78 -21.03
C GLY A 51 24.86 12.91 -20.15
N ALA A 52 23.68 12.76 -19.52
CA ALA A 52 23.11 13.79 -18.67
C ALA A 52 22.45 13.13 -17.46
N VAL A 53 23.05 13.31 -16.28
CA VAL A 53 22.35 13.03 -15.02
C VAL A 53 21.16 13.98 -15.01
N VAL A 54 19.96 13.45 -15.27
CA VAL A 54 18.72 14.21 -15.16
C VAL A 54 18.59 14.58 -13.68
N GLN A 55 18.89 15.83 -13.36
CA GLN A 55 18.73 16.34 -12.01
C GLN A 55 17.24 16.59 -11.79
N VAL A 56 16.59 15.70 -11.03
CA VAL A 56 15.17 15.84 -10.68
C VAL A 56 15.02 16.92 -9.62
N ASP A 57 14.13 17.87 -9.86
CA ASP A 57 13.68 18.81 -8.83
C ASP A 57 12.49 18.21 -8.07
N TYR A 58 12.78 17.53 -6.97
CA TYR A 58 11.76 16.82 -6.20
C TYR A 58 10.74 17.75 -5.53
N ASP A 59 11.09 19.00 -5.23
CA ASP A 59 10.11 19.93 -4.67
C ASP A 59 9.01 20.21 -5.71
N LEU A 60 9.40 20.54 -6.95
CA LEU A 60 8.48 20.77 -8.07
C LEU A 60 7.72 19.50 -8.45
N LEU A 61 8.41 18.36 -8.60
CA LEU A 61 7.78 17.10 -9.00
C LEU A 61 6.71 16.66 -7.98
N ILE A 62 7.03 16.74 -6.69
CA ILE A 62 6.06 16.35 -5.65
C ILE A 62 4.91 17.36 -5.59
N ASP A 63 5.16 18.67 -5.78
CA ASP A 63 4.09 19.66 -5.85
C ASP A 63 3.14 19.42 -7.04
N GLU A 64 3.67 19.07 -8.21
CA GLU A 64 2.87 18.67 -9.38
C GLU A 64 2.01 17.43 -9.07
N ILE A 65 2.61 16.40 -8.48
CA ILE A 65 1.90 15.17 -8.08
C ILE A 65 0.79 15.47 -7.07
N VAL A 66 1.09 16.25 -6.02
CA VAL A 66 0.11 16.59 -4.98
C VAL A 66 -1.05 17.40 -5.55
N ALA A 67 -0.80 18.27 -6.54
CA ALA A 67 -1.85 19.00 -7.23
C ALA A 67 -2.81 18.09 -8.03
N GLU A 68 -2.36 16.90 -8.44
CA GLU A 68 -3.17 15.91 -9.14
C GLU A 68 -3.96 14.99 -8.19
N ILE A 69 -3.56 14.89 -6.92
CA ILE A 69 -4.16 13.97 -5.94
C ILE A 69 -5.33 14.67 -5.20
N PRO A 70 -6.54 14.12 -5.23
CA PRO A 70 -7.67 14.69 -4.49
C PRO A 70 -7.45 14.53 -2.98
N HIS A 71 -7.39 15.65 -2.27
CA HIS A 71 -7.22 15.69 -0.81
C HIS A 71 -8.21 16.64 -0.12
N ASP A 72 -9.23 17.13 -0.83
CA ASP A 72 -10.27 17.99 -0.27
C ASP A 72 -11.21 17.26 0.70
N LEU A 73 -11.70 18.00 1.70
CA LEU A 73 -12.70 17.49 2.64
C LEU A 73 -14.08 17.43 1.97
N VAL A 74 -14.52 16.22 1.60
CA VAL A 74 -15.81 16.00 0.93
C VAL A 74 -16.88 15.55 1.92
N PRO A 75 -18.12 16.08 1.85
CA PRO A 75 -19.20 15.68 2.74
C PRO A 75 -19.71 14.24 2.45
N ILE A 76 -19.09 13.23 3.07
CA ILE A 76 -19.47 11.81 2.94
C ILE A 76 -20.49 11.41 4.02
N GLY A 77 -21.39 10.46 3.71
CA GLY A 77 -22.28 9.83 4.69
C GLY A 77 -23.64 10.51 4.89
N ASN A 78 -24.56 9.76 5.51
CA ASN A 78 -25.95 10.20 5.70
C ASN A 78 -26.12 10.96 7.02
N VAL A 79 -26.54 12.23 6.95
CA VAL A 79 -26.94 13.02 8.12
C VAL A 79 -28.30 12.58 8.65
N GLU A 80 -29.19 12.09 7.78
CA GLU A 80 -30.49 11.57 8.19
C GLU A 80 -30.40 10.16 8.79
N ALA A 81 -31.49 9.71 9.41
CA ALA A 81 -31.64 8.34 9.91
C ALA A 81 -31.87 7.33 8.77
N ILE A 82 -30.99 7.30 7.77
CA ILE A 82 -31.10 6.42 6.58
C ILE A 82 -29.92 5.45 6.58
N CYS A 83 -30.19 4.16 6.44
CA CYS A 83 -29.16 3.13 6.36
C CYS A 83 -28.26 3.37 5.12
N PRO A 84 -26.94 3.51 5.28
CA PRO A 84 -26.03 3.80 4.16
C PRO A 84 -25.89 2.63 3.18
N TYR A 85 -26.23 1.39 3.59
CA TYR A 85 -26.12 0.21 2.73
C TYR A 85 -27.35 -0.04 1.85
N CYS A 86 -28.56 0.18 2.36
CA CYS A 86 -29.79 -0.22 1.66
C CYS A 86 -30.84 0.88 1.55
N GLY A 87 -30.52 2.11 1.97
CA GLY A 87 -31.39 3.27 1.88
C GLY A 87 -32.64 3.23 2.76
N VAL A 88 -32.84 2.20 3.59
CA VAL A 88 -34.03 2.13 4.45
C VAL A 88 -33.97 3.22 5.54
N ARG A 89 -35.07 3.96 5.70
CA ARG A 89 -35.23 4.90 6.80
C ARG A 89 -35.38 4.13 8.12
N LEU A 90 -34.55 4.49 9.10
CA LEU A 90 -34.52 3.93 10.43
C LEU A 90 -35.52 4.68 11.32
N LYS A 91 -36.11 3.98 12.29
CA LYS A 91 -37.04 4.59 13.25
C LYS A 91 -36.41 5.78 13.99
N ASN A 92 -35.16 5.63 14.43
CA ASN A 92 -34.37 6.65 15.11
C ASN A 92 -32.95 6.65 14.54
N LYS A 93 -32.28 7.81 14.52
CA LYS A 93 -30.86 7.91 14.16
C LYS A 93 -30.00 7.22 15.22
N PRO A 94 -29.17 6.22 14.86
CA PRO A 94 -28.27 5.57 15.81
C PRO A 94 -27.27 6.57 16.43
N LEU A 95 -27.04 6.42 17.74
CA LEU A 95 -26.02 7.19 18.48
C LEU A 95 -24.67 6.45 18.58
N LYS A 96 -24.69 5.13 18.42
CA LYS A 96 -23.56 4.21 18.46
C LYS A 96 -23.69 3.23 17.29
N LYS A 97 -22.63 2.48 17.01
CA LYS A 97 -22.62 1.39 16.01
C LYS A 97 -23.84 0.48 16.21
N LYS A 98 -24.56 0.19 15.13
CA LYS A 98 -25.80 -0.62 15.20
C LYS A 98 -26.06 -1.34 13.88
N LYS A 99 -26.58 -2.57 13.94
CA LYS A 99 -27.03 -3.30 12.74
C LYS A 99 -28.34 -2.75 12.19
N CYS A 100 -28.42 -2.65 10.87
CA CYS A 100 -29.64 -2.31 10.16
C CYS A 100 -30.69 -3.42 10.32
N PRO A 101 -31.97 -3.11 10.67
CA PRO A 101 -33.01 -4.13 10.80
C PRO A 101 -33.37 -4.82 9.48
N LYS A 102 -33.15 -4.15 8.33
CA LYS A 102 -33.44 -4.70 6.99
C LYS A 102 -32.28 -5.54 6.43
N CYS A 103 -31.14 -4.91 6.11
CA CYS A 103 -30.00 -5.60 5.48
C CYS A 103 -29.05 -6.29 6.47
N ARG A 104 -29.20 -6.08 7.79
CA ARG A 104 -28.33 -6.64 8.85
C ARG A 104 -26.86 -6.20 8.85
N ASN A 105 -26.43 -5.36 7.89
CA ASN A 105 -25.12 -4.72 7.90
C ASN A 105 -24.95 -3.80 9.10
N GLU A 106 -23.73 -3.71 9.61
CA GLU A 106 -23.38 -2.81 10.71
C GLU A 106 -23.21 -1.38 10.20
N ILE A 107 -23.99 -0.45 10.74
CA ILE A 107 -23.92 0.96 10.43
C ILE A 107 -22.92 1.61 11.37
N GLN A 108 -21.90 2.24 10.80
CA GLN A 108 -20.91 2.99 11.55
C GLN A 108 -21.45 4.41 11.80
N VAL A 109 -21.17 4.95 12.98
CA VAL A 109 -21.58 6.31 13.39
C VAL A 109 -20.33 7.07 13.74
N THR A 110 -20.03 8.12 13.01
CA THR A 110 -18.84 8.94 13.23
C THR A 110 -19.15 10.43 13.04
N ARG A 111 -18.20 11.30 13.39
CA ARG A 111 -18.24 12.72 13.04
C ARG A 111 -17.47 12.92 11.74
N ARG A 112 -18.07 13.68 10.84
CA ARG A 112 -17.48 14.02 9.55
C ARG A 112 -16.46 15.15 9.70
N PRO A 113 -15.22 15.01 9.19
CA PRO A 113 -14.21 16.07 9.28
C PRO A 113 -14.64 17.39 8.65
N ALA A 114 -15.27 17.35 7.47
CA ALA A 114 -15.64 18.53 6.69
C ALA A 114 -16.51 19.55 7.45
N ASP A 115 -17.44 19.09 8.30
CA ASP A 115 -18.42 19.97 8.97
C ASP A 115 -18.72 19.60 10.43
N GLY A 116 -18.08 18.57 10.98
CA GLY A 116 -18.27 18.09 12.34
C GLY A 116 -19.61 17.38 12.59
N LEU A 117 -20.46 17.19 11.56
CA LEU A 117 -21.76 16.57 11.71
C LEU A 117 -21.64 15.08 12.00
N ARG A 118 -22.55 14.55 12.82
CA ARG A 118 -22.67 13.10 13.02
C ARG A 118 -23.30 12.48 11.78
N VAL A 119 -22.63 11.52 11.16
CA VAL A 119 -23.09 10.83 9.95
C VAL A 119 -23.18 9.32 10.16
N LEU A 120 -24.06 8.69 9.39
CA LEU A 120 -24.16 7.23 9.26
C LEU A 120 -23.41 6.81 7.99
N VAL A 121 -22.46 5.91 8.12
CA VAL A 121 -21.55 5.52 7.03
C VAL A 121 -21.37 4.01 6.92
N THR A 122 -20.95 3.56 5.74
CA THR A 122 -20.47 2.20 5.52
C THR A 122 -19.07 2.01 6.11
N ASP A 123 -18.58 0.76 6.16
CA ASP A 123 -17.21 0.49 6.62
C ASP A 123 -16.16 1.10 5.67
N GLU A 124 -16.42 1.14 4.35
CA GLU A 124 -15.55 1.78 3.36
C GLU A 124 -15.46 3.30 3.56
N GLN A 125 -16.61 3.94 3.75
CA GLN A 125 -16.68 5.38 4.00
C GLN A 125 -16.04 5.79 5.33
N VAL A 126 -15.85 4.87 6.28
CA VAL A 126 -15.07 5.17 7.50
C VAL A 126 -13.61 5.43 7.16
N GLU A 127 -13.03 4.66 6.22
CA GLU A 127 -11.64 4.81 5.80
C GLU A 127 -11.43 6.17 5.12
N ASP A 128 -12.34 6.55 4.22
CA ASP A 128 -12.34 7.87 3.58
C ASP A 128 -12.41 9.01 4.61
N LEU A 129 -13.23 8.85 5.65
CA LEU A 129 -13.35 9.84 6.72
C LEU A 129 -12.13 9.89 7.64
N GLU A 130 -11.43 8.78 7.84
CA GLU A 130 -10.17 8.76 8.58
C GLU A 130 -9.04 9.43 7.78
N ILE A 131 -9.01 9.26 6.44
CA ILE A 131 -8.13 10.01 5.54
C ILE A 131 -8.45 11.51 5.60
N GLN A 132 -9.72 11.89 5.50
CA GLN A 132 -10.11 13.30 5.65
C GLN A 132 -9.77 13.87 7.03
N ALA A 133 -9.86 13.07 8.09
CA ALA A 133 -9.47 13.51 9.43
C ALA A 133 -7.95 13.73 9.53
N PHE A 134 -7.16 12.88 8.86
CA PHE A 134 -5.71 13.03 8.74
C PHE A 134 -5.32 14.34 8.02
N VAL A 135 -6.01 14.65 6.91
CA VAL A 135 -5.85 15.93 6.20
C VAL A 135 -6.27 17.10 7.09
N GLN A 136 -7.46 17.04 7.71
CA GLN A 136 -7.95 18.11 8.59
C GLN A 136 -6.99 18.41 9.76
N ALA A 137 -6.28 17.40 10.26
CA ALA A 137 -5.32 17.55 11.35
C ALA A 137 -3.99 18.21 10.93
N GLY A 138 -3.76 18.42 9.64
CA GLY A 138 -2.50 18.96 9.12
C GLY A 138 -1.37 17.92 8.98
N GLU A 139 -1.68 16.63 9.17
CA GLU A 139 -0.66 15.57 9.10
C GLU A 139 -0.27 15.25 7.65
N TYR A 140 -1.13 15.57 6.68
CA TYR A 140 -0.84 15.38 5.26
C TYR A 140 0.24 16.34 4.76
N GLU A 141 0.14 17.63 5.09
CA GLU A 141 1.15 18.64 4.75
C GLU A 141 2.51 18.27 5.35
N LYS A 142 2.51 17.75 6.57
CA LYS A 142 3.71 17.26 7.25
C LYS A 142 4.28 16.00 6.57
N GLN A 143 3.44 15.07 6.14
CA GLN A 143 3.85 13.90 5.35
C GLN A 143 4.55 14.33 4.06
N ILE A 144 3.94 15.26 3.29
CA ILE A 144 4.52 15.77 2.04
C ILE A 144 5.85 16.49 2.30
N TRP A 145 5.93 17.31 3.35
CA TRP A 145 7.18 17.97 3.74
C TRP A 145 8.30 16.95 4.06
N LEU A 146 7.98 15.92 4.86
CA LEU A 146 8.94 14.84 5.18
C LEU A 146 9.39 14.08 3.94
N LEU A 147 8.48 13.80 3.02
CA LEU A 147 8.77 13.12 1.76
C LEU A 147 9.77 13.93 0.92
N LYS A 148 9.51 15.24 0.73
CA LYS A 148 10.41 16.16 0.02
C LYS A 148 11.81 16.18 0.64
N GLU A 149 11.90 16.33 1.97
CA GLU A 149 13.18 16.33 2.69
C GLU A 149 13.97 15.03 2.51
N ARG A 150 13.29 13.88 2.47
CA ARG A 150 13.95 12.59 2.22
C ARG A 150 14.42 12.46 0.78
N MET A 151 13.60 12.83 -0.19
CA MET A 151 13.97 12.78 -1.60
C MET A 151 15.13 13.72 -1.92
N LYS A 152 15.18 14.90 -1.28
CA LYS A 152 16.33 15.80 -1.36
C LYS A 152 17.62 15.15 -0.88
N LYS A 153 17.59 14.41 0.24
CA LYS A 153 18.77 13.67 0.75
C LYS A 153 19.23 12.55 -0.20
N ILE A 154 18.29 11.86 -0.84
CA ILE A 154 18.61 10.85 -1.88
C ILE A 154 19.26 11.51 -3.10
N ARG A 155 18.73 12.67 -3.52
CA ARG A 155 19.35 13.47 -4.59
C ARG A 155 20.78 13.88 -4.25
N GLU A 156 20.97 14.43 -3.05
CA GLU A 156 22.27 14.92 -2.56
C GLU A 156 23.29 13.79 -2.37
N SER A 157 22.86 12.55 -2.10
CA SER A 157 23.77 11.42 -2.02
C SER A 157 24.28 10.93 -3.39
N GLY A 158 23.67 11.38 -4.50
CA GLY A 158 24.02 10.95 -5.85
C GLY A 158 23.59 9.51 -6.16
N GLU A 159 22.70 8.93 -5.34
CA GLU A 159 22.14 7.61 -5.58
C GLU A 159 21.28 7.61 -6.85
N ARG A 160 21.45 6.58 -7.68
CA ARG A 160 20.66 6.38 -8.90
C ARG A 160 19.40 5.56 -8.66
N PHE A 161 19.33 4.93 -7.49
CA PHE A 161 18.25 4.06 -7.11
C PHE A 161 17.91 4.30 -5.64
N TRP A 162 16.63 4.20 -5.33
CA TRP A 162 16.13 4.18 -3.96
C TRP A 162 15.07 3.09 -3.84
N ARG A 163 14.74 2.70 -2.61
CA ARG A 163 13.74 1.67 -2.33
C ARG A 163 12.52 2.28 -1.65
N CYS A 164 11.34 1.85 -2.06
CA CYS A 164 10.11 2.27 -1.42
C CYS A 164 9.79 1.39 -0.20
N ASP A 165 9.90 1.93 1.00
CA ASP A 165 9.22 1.36 2.17
C ASP A 165 7.81 1.95 2.23
N ALA A 166 6.83 1.27 1.65
CA ALA A 166 5.47 1.80 1.56
C ALA A 166 4.71 1.90 2.90
N GLY A 167 5.34 1.57 4.05
CA GLY A 167 4.73 1.76 5.36
C GLY A 167 3.46 0.92 5.54
N ILE A 168 3.56 -0.37 5.23
CA ILE A 168 2.40 -1.28 5.17
C ILE A 168 1.83 -1.64 6.55
N ASP A 169 2.43 -1.18 7.63
CA ASP A 169 1.94 -1.41 9.00
C ASP A 169 0.75 -0.50 9.37
N GLY A 170 0.45 0.50 8.53
CA GLY A 170 -0.67 1.41 8.72
C GLY A 170 -2.01 0.67 8.76
N ARG A 171 -2.97 1.18 9.56
CA ARG A 171 -4.32 0.60 9.66
C ARG A 171 -5.04 0.55 8.30
N PHE A 172 -4.75 1.52 7.43
CA PHE A 172 -5.24 1.59 6.05
C PHE A 172 -4.04 1.55 5.13
N VAL A 173 -3.91 0.44 4.40
CA VAL A 173 -2.86 0.28 3.40
C VAL A 173 -3.53 0.22 2.04
N PRO A 174 -3.40 1.27 1.21
CA PRO A 174 -3.83 1.21 -0.17
C PRO A 174 -3.21 -0.02 -0.86
N TYR A 175 -3.96 -0.65 -1.75
CA TYR A 175 -3.46 -1.82 -2.49
C TYR A 175 -2.17 -1.47 -3.25
N GLU A 176 -2.15 -0.27 -3.82
CA GLU A 176 -1.03 0.29 -4.56
C GLU A 176 0.22 0.40 -3.67
N ALA A 177 0.06 0.81 -2.40
CA ALA A 177 1.15 0.87 -1.43
C ALA A 177 1.71 -0.52 -1.13
N LEU A 178 0.87 -1.54 -0.98
CA LEU A 178 1.33 -2.93 -0.85
C LEU A 178 2.14 -3.34 -2.08
N CYS A 179 1.68 -3.04 -3.30
CA CYS A 179 2.35 -3.44 -4.53
C CYS A 179 3.76 -2.84 -4.70
N ILE A 180 4.00 -1.63 -4.20
CA ILE A 180 5.30 -0.95 -4.31
C ILE A 180 6.21 -1.16 -3.10
N HIS A 181 5.74 -1.82 -2.04
CA HIS A 181 6.54 -2.04 -0.84
C HIS A 181 7.76 -2.92 -1.15
N GLY A 182 8.97 -2.42 -0.89
CA GLY A 182 10.24 -3.06 -1.22
C GLY A 182 10.76 -2.79 -2.64
N LYS A 183 9.98 -2.11 -3.49
CA LYS A 183 10.34 -1.87 -4.88
C LYS A 183 11.56 -0.95 -4.98
N VAL A 184 12.54 -1.33 -5.80
CA VAL A 184 13.71 -0.49 -6.11
C VAL A 184 13.39 0.32 -7.36
N VAL A 185 13.58 1.63 -7.26
CA VAL A 185 13.11 2.62 -8.22
C VAL A 185 14.30 3.43 -8.72
N ALA A 186 14.39 3.58 -10.04
CA ALA A 186 15.43 4.38 -10.68
C ALA A 186 15.07 5.88 -10.68
N VAL A 187 16.02 6.73 -10.32
CA VAL A 187 15.84 8.20 -10.32
C VAL A 187 15.56 8.72 -11.74
N GLY A 188 14.54 9.58 -11.86
CA GLY A 188 14.09 10.19 -13.11
C GLY A 188 13.21 9.27 -13.98
N SER A 189 12.88 8.06 -13.51
CA SER A 189 12.05 7.13 -14.26
C SER A 189 10.56 7.43 -14.14
N GLN A 190 9.76 6.92 -15.08
CA GLN A 190 8.29 6.95 -14.97
C GLN A 190 7.80 6.22 -13.71
N GLU A 191 8.48 5.13 -13.36
CA GLU A 191 8.20 4.35 -12.16
C GLU A 191 8.46 5.14 -10.87
N GLU A 192 9.43 6.07 -10.88
CA GLU A 192 9.65 7.00 -9.78
C GLU A 192 8.46 7.91 -9.56
N ARG A 193 7.94 8.51 -10.64
CA ARG A 193 6.74 9.35 -10.57
C ARG A 193 5.56 8.56 -10.00
N GLU A 194 5.30 7.36 -10.51
CA GLU A 194 4.20 6.50 -10.05
C GLU A 194 4.34 6.12 -8.57
N THR A 195 5.56 5.79 -8.14
CA THR A 195 5.84 5.47 -6.73
C THR A 195 5.65 6.70 -5.84
N LEU A 196 6.12 7.87 -6.28
CA LEU A 196 5.92 9.13 -5.56
C LEU A 196 4.44 9.55 -5.51
N THR A 197 3.63 9.25 -6.52
CA THR A 197 2.17 9.46 -6.48
C THR A 197 1.54 8.66 -5.34
N ILE A 198 1.93 7.40 -5.17
CA ILE A 198 1.41 6.56 -4.09
C ILE A 198 1.90 7.08 -2.73
N LEU A 199 3.18 7.42 -2.59
CA LEU A 199 3.75 7.98 -1.35
C LEU A 199 3.19 9.37 -1.00
N SER A 200 2.73 10.12 -1.99
CA SER A 200 2.08 11.42 -1.82
C SER A 200 0.58 11.29 -1.58
N SER A 201 0.01 10.08 -1.56
CA SER A 201 -1.42 9.90 -1.29
C SER A 201 -1.72 10.13 0.20
N PRO A 202 -2.81 10.84 0.54
CA PRO A 202 -3.23 11.04 1.92
C PRO A 202 -3.35 9.73 2.70
N GLY A 203 -2.74 9.68 3.89
CA GLY A 203 -2.75 8.49 4.75
C GLY A 203 -1.69 7.44 4.40
N CYS A 204 -0.92 7.61 3.31
CA CYS A 204 0.27 6.79 3.09
C CYS A 204 1.36 7.18 4.11
N ILE A 205 1.82 6.22 4.91
CA ILE A 205 2.92 6.45 5.86
C ILE A 205 4.27 5.98 5.31
N GLY A 206 4.29 5.54 4.05
CA GLY A 206 5.48 5.04 3.38
C GLY A 206 6.51 6.13 3.11
N MET A 207 7.77 5.73 2.98
CA MET A 207 8.89 6.62 2.78
C MET A 207 9.93 6.01 1.85
N PRO A 208 10.67 6.85 1.10
CA PRO A 208 11.82 6.40 0.35
C PRO A 208 12.98 6.06 1.30
N VAL A 209 13.70 5.00 0.97
CA VAL A 209 14.85 4.47 1.71
C VAL A 209 16.03 4.35 0.75
N ARG A 210 17.21 4.75 1.21
CA ARG A 210 18.46 4.65 0.45
C ARG A 210 18.83 3.20 0.24
N VAL A 211 19.31 2.84 -0.96
CA VAL A 211 19.88 1.51 -1.22
C VAL A 211 21.35 1.60 -0.83
N GLN A 212 21.75 0.94 0.25
CA GLN A 212 23.09 1.16 0.82
C GLN A 212 24.23 0.52 0.01
N GLY A 213 23.90 -0.11 -1.13
CA GLY A 213 24.88 -0.70 -2.04
C GLY A 213 25.60 -1.91 -1.43
N ASN A 214 25.20 -2.33 -0.24
CA ASN A 214 25.70 -3.52 0.42
C ASN A 214 24.56 -4.55 0.46
N PRO A 215 24.57 -5.55 -0.42
CA PRO A 215 23.54 -6.59 -0.50
C PRO A 215 23.33 -7.35 0.82
N LYS A 216 24.31 -7.30 1.74
CA LYS A 216 24.22 -7.96 3.05
C LYS A 216 23.30 -7.22 4.02
N PHE A 217 23.10 -5.92 3.84
CA PHE A 217 22.30 -5.07 4.71
C PHE A 217 21.03 -4.54 4.03
N ASP A 218 20.98 -4.55 2.70
CA ASP A 218 19.76 -4.27 1.97
C ASP A 218 18.85 -5.51 2.00
N PRO A 219 17.64 -5.44 2.59
CA PRO A 219 16.75 -6.58 2.59
C PRO A 219 16.47 -7.07 1.16
N THR A 220 16.34 -8.37 1.00
CA THR A 220 16.10 -9.01 -0.31
C THR A 220 14.66 -8.75 -0.76
N ASP A 221 14.40 -8.94 -2.05
CA ASP A 221 13.04 -8.87 -2.58
C ASP A 221 12.11 -9.90 -1.91
N GLU A 222 12.66 -11.05 -1.49
CA GLU A 222 11.96 -12.08 -0.72
C GLU A 222 11.52 -11.57 0.66
N PHE A 223 12.35 -10.78 1.35
CA PHE A 223 12.00 -10.19 2.65
C PHE A 223 10.74 -9.33 2.52
N TYR A 224 10.72 -8.42 1.55
CA TYR A 224 9.55 -7.57 1.31
C TYR A 224 8.36 -8.34 0.77
N ALA A 225 8.57 -9.39 -0.03
CA ALA A 225 7.50 -10.27 -0.48
C ALA A 225 6.81 -10.96 0.70
N SER A 226 7.58 -11.48 1.66
CA SER A 226 7.06 -12.07 2.89
C SER A 226 6.27 -11.05 3.71
N GLN A 227 6.78 -9.82 3.87
CA GLN A 227 6.06 -8.75 4.57
C GLN A 227 4.73 -8.41 3.89
N ARG A 228 4.71 -8.28 2.56
CA ARG A 228 3.47 -8.06 1.81
C ARG A 228 2.49 -9.20 2.02
N TYR A 229 2.96 -10.45 1.94
CA TYR A 229 2.13 -11.64 2.10
C TYR A 229 1.51 -11.72 3.50
N GLU A 230 2.31 -11.57 4.55
CA GLU A 230 1.86 -11.57 5.94
C GLU A 230 0.84 -10.47 6.20
N ARG A 231 1.13 -9.25 5.72
CA ARG A 231 0.23 -8.11 5.91
C ARG A 231 -1.10 -8.30 5.20
N VAL A 232 -1.08 -8.81 3.97
CA VAL A 232 -2.30 -9.12 3.20
C VAL A 232 -3.17 -10.13 3.94
N LEU A 233 -2.59 -11.18 4.52
CA LEU A 233 -3.33 -12.15 5.32
C LEU A 233 -3.99 -11.50 6.53
N GLU A 234 -3.27 -10.66 7.26
CA GLU A 234 -3.80 -9.95 8.42
C GLU A 234 -4.99 -9.04 8.05
N ILE A 235 -4.85 -8.27 6.96
CA ILE A 235 -5.92 -7.39 6.46
C ILE A 235 -7.15 -8.25 6.10
N LEU A 236 -6.98 -9.31 5.30
CA LEU A 236 -8.09 -10.18 4.89
C LEU A 236 -8.82 -10.84 6.08
N GLN A 237 -8.09 -11.16 7.15
CA GLN A 237 -8.67 -11.74 8.37
C GLN A 237 -9.48 -10.70 9.17
N THR A 238 -9.04 -9.45 9.18
CA THR A 238 -9.65 -8.36 9.97
C THR A 238 -10.73 -7.59 9.21
N LEU A 239 -10.84 -7.78 7.88
CA LEU A 239 -11.86 -7.13 7.07
C LEU A 239 -13.29 -7.43 7.58
N PRO A 240 -14.15 -6.40 7.67
CA PRO A 240 -15.54 -6.59 8.06
C PRO A 240 -16.27 -7.46 7.02
N LYS A 241 -17.29 -8.19 7.48
CA LYS A 241 -18.04 -9.14 6.62
C LYS A 241 -18.60 -8.49 5.35
N SER A 242 -19.00 -7.23 5.44
CA SER A 242 -19.46 -6.38 4.33
C SER A 242 -18.44 -6.22 3.20
N ARG A 243 -17.14 -6.31 3.50
CA ARG A 243 -16.04 -6.06 2.56
C ARG A 243 -15.30 -7.31 2.11
N LYS A 244 -15.65 -8.50 2.62
CA LYS A 244 -14.94 -9.74 2.25
C LYS A 244 -14.99 -10.04 0.75
N ASP A 245 -16.03 -9.59 0.06
CA ASP A 245 -16.20 -9.81 -1.38
C ASP A 245 -15.97 -8.53 -2.20
N SER A 246 -15.47 -7.46 -1.56
CA SER A 246 -15.14 -6.19 -2.23
C SER A 246 -14.03 -6.35 -3.27
N GLU A 247 -13.96 -5.43 -4.23
CA GLU A 247 -12.85 -5.35 -5.20
C GLU A 247 -11.50 -5.27 -4.49
N TYR A 248 -11.41 -4.51 -3.39
CA TYR A 248 -10.20 -4.42 -2.57
C TYR A 248 -9.78 -5.80 -2.03
N ALA A 249 -10.70 -6.56 -1.45
CA ALA A 249 -10.41 -7.91 -0.96
C ALA A 249 -10.00 -8.87 -2.11
N GLN A 250 -10.56 -8.70 -3.31
CA GLN A 250 -10.18 -9.50 -4.48
C GLN A 250 -8.74 -9.16 -4.94
N LYS A 251 -8.40 -7.87 -5.01
CA LYS A 251 -7.03 -7.41 -5.32
C LYS A 251 -6.02 -7.90 -4.28
N LEU A 252 -6.36 -7.85 -2.99
CA LEU A 252 -5.51 -8.39 -1.93
C LEU A 252 -5.24 -9.89 -2.12
N ARG A 253 -6.27 -10.70 -2.43
CA ARG A 253 -6.09 -12.13 -2.68
C ARG A 253 -5.14 -12.40 -3.86
N SER A 254 -5.12 -11.57 -4.89
CA SER A 254 -4.21 -11.77 -6.03
C SER A 254 -2.73 -11.61 -5.66
N ILE A 255 -2.40 -10.99 -4.52
CA ILE A 255 -1.03 -10.94 -3.99
C ILE A 255 -0.61 -12.29 -3.39
N LEU A 256 -1.56 -13.10 -2.91
CA LEU A 256 -1.29 -14.38 -2.26
C LEU A 256 -1.08 -15.54 -3.25
N GLY A 257 -1.40 -15.35 -4.53
CA GLY A 257 -1.45 -16.40 -5.55
C GLY A 257 -2.77 -17.16 -5.56
#